data_AF-A0A2G1NXL4-F1
#
_entry.id   AF-A0A2G1NXL4-F1
#
_cell.length_a   1.000
_cell.length_b   1.000
_cell.length_c   1.000
_cell.angle_alpha   90.00
_cell.angle_beta   90.00
_cell.angle_gamma   90.00
#
_symmetry.space_group_name_H-M   'P 1'
#
loop_
_entity.id
_entity.type
_entity.pdbx_description
1 polymer ?
#
loop_
_entity_poly.entity_id
_entity_poly.type
_entity_poly.pdbx_seq_one_letter_code
_entity_poly.pdbx_strand_id
1 'polypeptide(L)'
;MDIIPRSLGDLLGFEISTEAIQEIWGVGESRIPVIIQNIGIKLGGHVFDSRVAWALIEEVPPLLGRMDVFDEFEVIFKQNEKKVVFRR
;
A
#
# COMPACT_ATOMS: atom_id res chain seq x y z
N MET A 1 4.68 -3.97 -2.04
CA MET A 1 4.22 -3.45 -0.77
C MET A 1 3.52 -2.15 -1.03
N ASP A 2 2.24 -2.16 -0.74
CA ASP A 2 1.38 -0.98 -0.80
C ASP A 2 1.68 -0.08 0.41
N ILE A 3 1.28 1.19 0.36
CA ILE A 3 1.39 2.11 1.50
C ILE A 3 0.08 2.87 1.66
N ILE A 4 -0.32 3.09 2.92
CA ILE A 4 -1.50 3.88 3.28
C ILE A 4 -1.13 4.91 4.36
N PRO A 5 -1.83 6.06 4.41
CA PRO A 5 -1.64 7.05 5.46
C PRO A 5 -2.19 6.57 6.80
N ARG A 6 -1.80 7.27 7.87
CA ARG A 6 -2.19 6.93 9.23
C ARG A 6 -3.70 6.83 9.40
N SER A 7 -4.42 7.87 9.00
CA SER A 7 -5.87 7.96 9.06
C SER A 7 -6.62 6.80 8.39
N LEU A 8 -6.07 6.22 7.32
CA LEU A 8 -6.71 5.09 6.64
C LEU A 8 -6.55 3.79 7.44
N GLY A 9 -5.40 3.55 8.07
CA GLY A 9 -5.25 2.41 8.97
C GLY A 9 -6.08 2.55 10.24
N ASP A 10 -6.20 3.76 10.79
CA ASP A 10 -7.12 4.05 11.91
C ASP A 10 -8.58 3.70 11.51
N LEU A 11 -9.01 4.08 10.30
CA LEU A 11 -10.34 3.75 9.76
C LEU A 11 -10.54 2.24 9.59
N LEU A 12 -9.49 1.51 9.24
CA LEU A 12 -9.50 0.04 9.12
C LEU A 12 -9.41 -0.67 10.49
N GLY A 13 -9.27 0.09 11.58
CA GLY A 13 -9.20 -0.43 12.95
C GLY A 13 -7.83 -0.99 13.33
N PHE A 14 -6.75 -0.54 12.68
CA PHE A 14 -5.40 -0.94 13.07
C PHE A 14 -4.99 -0.30 14.38
N GLU A 15 -4.24 -1.05 15.18
CA GLU A 15 -3.71 -0.59 16.47
C GLU A 15 -2.20 -0.40 16.38
N ILE A 16 -1.72 0.66 17.03
CA ILE A 16 -0.30 0.97 17.08
C ILE A 16 0.35 0.11 18.16
N SER A 17 1.25 -0.80 17.75
CA SER A 17 2.20 -1.48 18.63
C SER A 17 3.57 -0.85 18.43
N THR A 18 4.15 -0.28 19.49
CA THR A 18 5.46 0.39 19.48
C THR A 18 6.60 -0.54 19.08
N GLU A 19 6.46 -1.83 19.39
CA GLU A 19 7.43 -2.89 19.09
C GLU A 19 7.42 -3.27 17.59
N ALA A 20 6.31 -2.99 16.90
CA ALA A 20 6.12 -3.32 15.49
C ALA A 20 6.53 -2.18 14.53
N ILE A 21 6.86 -1.00 15.08
CA ILE A 21 7.26 0.17 14.29
C ILE A 21 8.60 -0.09 13.61
N GLN A 22 8.63 0.12 12.31
CA GLN A 22 9.82 0.01 11.46
C GLN A 22 9.97 1.31 10.66
N GLU A 23 11.18 1.59 10.18
CA GLU A 23 11.42 2.70 9.25
C GLU A 23 11.58 2.16 7.82
N ILE A 24 10.85 2.74 6.87
CA ILE A 24 11.06 2.51 5.44
C ILE A 24 11.62 3.76 4.77
N TRP A 25 12.47 3.54 3.77
CA TRP A 25 13.26 4.60 3.15
C TRP A 25 12.89 4.72 1.68
N GLY A 26 12.65 5.95 1.24
CA GLY A 26 12.40 6.29 -0.16
C GLY A 26 13.66 6.77 -0.90
N VAL A 27 13.49 7.14 -2.17
CA VAL A 27 14.57 7.69 -3.01
C VAL A 27 15.05 9.07 -2.51
N GLY A 28 14.20 9.81 -1.79
CA GLY A 28 14.49 11.16 -1.30
C GLY A 28 15.04 11.25 0.12
N GLU A 29 15.71 10.21 0.63
CA GLU A 29 16.32 10.13 1.98
C GLU A 29 15.38 10.27 3.19
N SER A 30 14.09 10.59 2.96
CA SER A 30 13.09 10.64 4.02
C SER A 30 12.81 9.25 4.61
N ARG A 31 12.76 9.20 5.93
CA ARG A 31 12.41 8.02 6.73
C ARG A 31 10.97 8.13 7.18
N ILE A 32 10.19 7.10 6.87
CA ILE A 32 8.78 7.06 7.24
C ILE A 32 8.59 5.92 8.24
N PRO A 33 8.09 6.21 9.45
CA PRO A 33 7.71 5.17 10.41
C PRO A 33 6.45 4.45 9.92
N VAL A 34 6.50 3.12 9.89
CA VAL A 34 5.41 2.28 9.42
C VAL A 34 5.21 1.06 10.33
N ILE A 35 4.00 0.52 10.31
CA ILE A 35 3.71 -0.84 10.79
C ILE A 35 3.28 -1.66 9.57
N ILE A 36 3.85 -2.84 9.38
CA ILE A 36 3.46 -3.72 8.27
C ILE A 36 2.24 -4.54 8.69
N GLN A 37 1.15 -4.37 7.95
CA GLN A 37 -0.10 -5.12 8.12
C GLN A 37 -0.32 -6.04 6.92
N ASN A 38 -0.90 -7.21 7.13
CA ASN A 38 -1.36 -8.07 6.04
C ASN A 38 -2.88 -7.96 5.95
N ILE A 39 -3.40 -7.47 4.82
CA ILE A 39 -4.82 -7.11 4.69
C ILE A 39 -5.38 -7.70 3.40
N GLY A 40 -6.66 -8.08 3.43
CA GLY A 40 -7.39 -8.45 2.23
C GLY A 40 -7.73 -7.21 1.40
N ILE A 41 -7.22 -7.15 0.18
CA ILE A 41 -7.56 -6.13 -0.81
C ILE A 41 -8.55 -6.72 -1.81
N LYS A 42 -9.62 -5.96 -2.10
CA LYS A 42 -10.52 -6.25 -3.20
C LYS A 42 -10.29 -5.26 -4.34
N LEU A 43 -9.86 -5.76 -5.49
CA LEU A 43 -9.70 -4.97 -6.71
C LEU A 43 -10.58 -5.57 -7.81
N GLY A 44 -11.62 -4.82 -8.21
CA GLY A 44 -12.67 -5.34 -9.08
C GLY A 44 -13.41 -6.51 -8.43
N GLY A 45 -13.42 -7.66 -9.09
CA GLY A 45 -14.04 -8.90 -8.60
C GLY A 45 -13.09 -9.84 -7.85
N HIS A 46 -11.80 -9.52 -7.77
CA HIS A 46 -10.78 -10.39 -7.18
C HIS A 46 -10.38 -9.92 -5.79
N VAL A 47 -10.15 -10.87 -4.89
CA VAL A 47 -9.73 -10.64 -3.50
C VAL A 47 -8.41 -11.38 -3.27
N PHE A 48 -7.44 -10.70 -2.68
CA PHE A 48 -6.12 -11.23 -2.38
C PHE A 48 -5.56 -10.56 -1.13
N ASP A 49 -4.63 -11.23 -0.46
CA ASP A 49 -3.91 -10.66 0.67
C ASP A 49 -2.70 -9.86 0.16
N SER A 50 -2.47 -8.68 0.76
CA SER A 50 -1.34 -7.83 0.45
C SER A 50 -0.69 -7.29 1.71
N ARG A 51 0.64 -7.17 1.65
CA ARG A 51 1.42 -6.45 2.66
C ARG A 51 1.25 -4.95 2.43
N VAL A 52 0.75 -4.28 3.45
CA VAL A 52 0.54 -2.83 3.47
C VAL A 52 1.45 -2.22 4.53
N ALA A 53 2.29 -1.29 4.10
CA ALA A 53 2.94 -0.36 5.01
C ALA A 53 1.89 0.66 5.47
N TRP A 54 1.46 0.55 6.71
CA TRP A 54 0.65 1.58 7.34
C TRP A 54 1.58 2.65 7.90
N ALA A 55 1.63 3.80 7.24
CA ALA A 55 2.47 4.91 7.69
C ALA A 55 1.87 5.59 8.93
N LEU A 56 2.73 5.95 9.87
CA LEU A 56 2.34 6.66 11.09
C LEU A 56 2.36 8.20 10.90
N ILE A 57 2.27 8.65 9.65
CA ILE A 57 2.17 10.04 9.20
C ILE A 57 1.08 10.18 8.13
N GLU A 58 0.67 11.41 7.84
CA GLU A 58 -0.36 11.69 6.82
C GLU A 58 0.23 12.10 5.46
N GLU A 59 1.49 12.54 5.39
CA GLU A 59 2.11 13.00 4.13
C GLU A 59 2.53 11.85 3.19
N VAL A 60 1.70 10.81 3.12
CA VAL A 60 1.82 9.72 2.15
C VAL A 60 0.49 9.51 1.43
N PRO A 61 0.48 9.49 0.09
CA PRO A 61 -0.70 9.07 -0.63
C PRO A 61 -0.92 7.56 -0.43
N PRO A 62 -2.17 7.07 -0.46
CA PRO A 62 -2.42 5.66 -0.69
C PRO A 62 -1.80 5.24 -2.02
N LEU A 63 -0.94 4.23 -2.01
CA LEU A 63 -0.26 3.71 -3.20
C LEU A 63 -0.35 2.20 -3.26
N LEU A 64 -0.74 1.70 -4.43
CA LEU A 64 -0.61 0.29 -4.79
C LEU A 64 0.80 0.04 -5.32
N GLY A 65 1.58 -0.70 -4.54
CA GLY A 65 2.96 -1.07 -4.84
C GLY A 65 3.05 -2.35 -5.66
N ARG A 66 4.17 -2.48 -6.37
CA ARG A 66 4.37 -3.58 -7.32
C ARG A 66 4.48 -4.97 -6.70
N MET A 67 5.03 -5.10 -5.48
CA MET A 67 5.49 -6.42 -5.00
C MET A 67 4.37 -7.44 -4.73
N ASP A 68 3.13 -7.00 -4.54
CA ASP A 68 2.03 -7.89 -4.16
C ASP A 68 0.93 -7.78 -5.23
N VAL A 69 0.59 -6.56 -5.66
CA VAL A 69 -0.43 -6.33 -6.69
C VAL A 69 -0.04 -6.88 -8.06
N PHE A 70 1.24 -6.82 -8.46
CA PHE A 70 1.64 -7.26 -9.81
C PHE A 70 1.77 -8.78 -9.91
N ASP A 71 1.82 -9.49 -8.79
CA ASP A 71 1.75 -10.94 -8.76
C ASP A 71 0.31 -11.43 -9.01
N GLU A 72 -0.68 -10.59 -8.72
CA GLU A 72 -2.11 -10.89 -8.86
C GLU A 72 -2.73 -10.41 -10.19
N PHE A 73 -2.10 -9.44 -10.85
CA PHE A 73 -2.59 -8.83 -12.08
C PHE A 73 -1.47 -8.50 -13.05
N GLU A 74 -1.74 -8.67 -14.34
CA GLU A 74 -0.99 -7.96 -15.36
C GLU A 74 -1.41 -6.47 -15.36
N VAL A 75 -0.46 -5.59 -15.01
CA VAL A 75 -0.71 -4.15 -14.90
C VAL A 75 -0.24 -3.42 -16.15
N ILE A 76 -1.19 -2.83 -16.89
CA ILE A 76 -0.94 -2.16 -18.17
C ILE A 76 -1.15 -0.66 -18.02
N PHE A 77 -0.08 0.10 -18.25
CA PHE A 77 -0.11 1.56 -18.21
C PHE A 77 -0.40 2.14 -19.60
N LYS A 78 -1.63 2.63 -19.79
CA LYS A 78 -2.04 3.32 -21.01
C LYS A 78 -1.90 4.83 -20.82
N GLN A 79 -0.65 5.31 -20.87
CA GLN A 79 -0.29 6.70 -20.54
C GLN A 79 -1.05 7.74 -21.36
N ASN A 80 -1.14 7.55 -22.69
CA ASN A 80 -1.88 8.44 -23.58
C ASN A 80 -3.39 8.52 -23.25
N GLU A 81 -3.95 7.45 -22.67
CA GLU A 81 -5.34 7.40 -22.24
C GLU A 81 -5.53 7.81 -20.77
N LYS A 82 -4.44 8.07 -20.03
CA LYS A 82 -4.43 8.28 -18.57
C LYS A 82 -5.13 7.16 -17.79
N LYS A 83 -4.92 5.91 -18.20
CA LYS A 83 -5.54 4.73 -17.57
C LYS A 83 -4.48 3.72 -17.13
N VAL A 84 -4.78 3.06 -16.02
CA VAL A 84 -4.10 1.84 -15.59
C VAL A 84 -5.12 0.71 -15.67
N VAL A 85 -4.77 -0.39 -16.34
CA VAL A 85 -5.62 -1.58 -16.47
C VAL A 85 -4.98 -2.69 -15.66
N PHE A 86 -5.75 -3.27 -14.74
CA PHE A 86 -5.39 -4.47 -14.01
C PHE A 86 -6.12 -5.64 -14.68
N ARG A 87 -5.37 -6.49 -15.38
CA ARG A 87 -5.92 -7.63 -16.14
C ARG A 87 -5.58 -8.93 -15.41
N ARG A 88 -6.59 -9.77 -15.23
CA ARG A 88 -6.50 -11.13 -14.69
C ARG A 88 -7.34 -12.05 -15.58
#